data_AF-A0A7Y0HPH7-F1
#
_entry.id   AF-A0A7Y0HPH7-F1
#
_cell.length_a   1.000
_cell.length_b   1.000
_cell.length_c   1.000
_cell.angle_alpha   90.00
_cell.angle_beta   90.00
_cell.angle_gamma   90.00
#
_symmetry.space_group_name_H-M   'P 1'
#
loop_
_entity.id
_entity.type
_entity.pdbx_description
1 polymer ?
#
loop_
_entity_poly.entity_id
_entity_poly.type
_entity_poly.pdbx_seq_one_letter_code
_entity_poly.pdbx_strand_id
1 'polypeptide(L)'
;MKKFLILLLPIILVSCFIRYNYTISKSTDIKYVIEEYFTTGILNSYKMCTVSKVNLSFSNGNIAVVKIDGMEDKSPHKKVSYNVFLEKNNKGNWKVKKVYTLEPNLNSN
;
A
#
# COMPACT_ATOMS: atom_id res chain seq x y z
N MET A 1 13.66 26.96 23.71
CA MET A 1 13.33 25.68 23.03
C MET A 1 11.85 25.55 22.66
N LYS A 2 10.88 25.86 23.55
CA LYS A 2 9.43 25.77 23.26
C LYS A 2 8.95 26.58 22.04
N LYS A 3 9.57 27.75 21.77
CA LYS A 3 9.25 28.61 20.62
C LYS A 3 9.52 27.94 19.26
N PHE A 4 10.54 27.07 19.18
CA PHE A 4 10.83 26.30 17.96
C PHE A 4 9.80 25.20 17.71
N LEU A 5 9.30 24.53 18.75
CA LEU A 5 8.23 23.54 18.64
C LEU A 5 6.92 24.16 18.11
N ILE A 6 6.60 25.39 18.55
CA ILE A 6 5.42 26.13 18.08
C ILE A 6 5.54 26.48 16.60
N LEU A 7 6.75 26.78 16.10
CA LEU A 7 6.98 27.10 14.69
C LEU A 7 6.99 25.85 13.80
N LEU A 8 7.43 24.69 14.32
CA LEU A 8 7.47 23.43 13.56
C LEU A 8 6.09 22.81 13.38
N LEU A 9 5.18 22.99 14.34
CA LEU A 9 3.83 22.42 14.29
C LEU A 9 3.04 22.78 13.01
N PRO A 10 2.92 24.07 12.61
CA PRO A 10 2.20 24.42 11.38
C PRO A 10 2.86 23.85 10.12
N ILE A 11 4.19 23.77 10.09
CA ILE A 11 4.94 23.19 8.95
C ILE A 11 4.59 21.70 8.81
N ILE A 12 4.56 20.97 9.93
CA ILE A 12 4.17 19.56 9.95
C ILE A 12 2.72 19.42 9.48
N LEU A 13 1.78 20.24 9.98
CA LEU A 13 0.38 20.20 9.58
C LEU A 13 0.17 20.46 8.08
N VAL A 14 0.83 21.48 7.53
CA VAL A 14 0.77 21.79 6.09
C VAL A 14 1.34 20.64 5.26
N SER A 15 2.49 20.07 5.67
CA SER A 15 3.07 18.92 4.95
C SER A 15 2.17 17.69 4.98
N CYS A 16 1.54 17.39 6.13
CA CYS A 16 0.56 16.32 6.26
C CYS A 16 -0.67 16.56 5.37
N PHE A 17 -1.18 17.79 5.31
CA PHE A 17 -2.32 18.14 4.47
C PHE A 17 -2.00 17.98 2.97
N ILE A 18 -0.85 18.46 2.52
CA ILE A 18 -0.40 18.30 1.12
C ILE A 18 -0.28 16.81 0.78
N ARG A 19 0.39 16.03 1.64
CA ARG A 19 0.54 14.58 1.43
C ARG A 19 -0.80 13.86 1.36
N TYR A 20 -1.72 14.19 2.26
CA TYR A 20 -3.07 13.60 2.27
C TYR A 20 -3.83 13.84 0.95
N ASN A 21 -3.83 15.09 0.46
CA ASN A 21 -4.47 15.42 -0.81
C ASN A 21 -3.81 14.72 -2.01
N TYR A 22 -2.48 14.65 -2.02
CA TYR A 22 -1.73 13.93 -3.04
C TYR A 22 -2.08 12.44 -3.06
N THR A 23 -2.05 11.78 -1.89
CA THR A 23 -2.45 10.38 -1.73
C THR A 23 -3.87 10.14 -2.22
N ILE A 24 -4.84 10.98 -1.83
CA ILE A 24 -6.24 10.85 -2.28
C ILE A 24 -6.37 10.99 -3.79
N SER A 25 -5.69 11.96 -4.38
CA SER A 25 -5.73 12.19 -5.84
C SER A 25 -5.17 10.99 -6.60
N LYS A 26 -4.08 10.40 -6.11
CA LYS A 26 -3.42 9.24 -6.72
C LYS A 26 -4.12 7.92 -6.42
N SER A 27 -4.97 7.86 -5.39
CA SER A 27 -5.72 6.66 -5.02
C SER A 27 -6.73 6.18 -6.07
N THR A 28 -6.92 6.92 -7.17
CA THR A 28 -7.69 6.49 -8.35
C THR A 28 -6.96 5.42 -9.17
N ASP A 29 -5.64 5.30 -9.02
CA ASP A 29 -4.79 4.29 -9.66
C ASP A 29 -4.55 3.11 -8.71
N ILE A 30 -4.93 1.90 -9.14
CA ILE A 30 -4.74 0.66 -8.38
C ILE A 30 -3.26 0.41 -8.08
N LYS A 31 -2.37 0.67 -9.05
CA LYS A 31 -0.94 0.42 -8.88
C LYS A 31 -0.37 1.29 -7.77
N TYR A 32 -0.73 2.57 -7.76
CA TYR A 32 -0.34 3.49 -6.69
C TYR A 32 -0.84 3.02 -5.32
N VAL A 33 -2.11 2.65 -5.20
CA VAL A 33 -2.71 2.20 -3.92
C VAL A 33 -2.02 0.94 -3.41
N ILE A 34 -1.67 0.01 -4.29
CA ILE A 34 -0.89 -1.18 -3.94
C ILE A 34 0.50 -0.78 -3.45
N GLU A 35 1.26 -0.03 -4.25
CA GLU A 35 2.62 0.37 -3.87
C GLU A 35 2.64 1.15 -2.55
N GLU A 36 1.76 2.12 -2.37
CA GLU A 36 1.65 2.90 -1.13
C GLU A 36 1.28 2.01 0.06
N TYR A 37 0.29 1.12 -0.08
CA TYR A 37 -0.11 0.22 1.00
C TYR A 37 1.03 -0.70 1.41
N PHE A 38 1.78 -1.30 0.48
CA PHE A 38 2.82 -2.27 0.80
C PHE A 38 4.16 -1.64 1.18
N THR A 39 4.43 -0.36 0.87
CA THR A 39 5.73 0.27 1.19
C THR A 39 5.68 1.25 2.36
N THR A 40 4.48 1.65 2.81
CA THR A 40 4.31 2.66 3.87
C THR A 40 3.59 2.12 5.11
N GLY A 41 3.58 2.94 6.18
CA GLY A 41 2.94 2.62 7.47
C GLY A 41 3.91 2.09 8.51
N ILE A 42 3.80 2.60 9.74
CA ILE A 42 4.73 2.28 10.86
C ILE A 42 4.35 0.95 11.54
N LEU A 43 3.12 0.46 11.35
CA LEU A 43 2.58 -0.77 11.95
C LEU A 43 1.94 -1.70 10.91
N ASN A 44 2.41 -1.62 9.66
CA ASN A 44 1.90 -2.47 8.60
C ASN A 44 2.62 -3.82 8.62
N SER A 45 1.91 -4.89 9.02
CA SER A 45 2.45 -6.25 9.05
C SER A 45 2.79 -6.82 7.68
N TYR A 46 2.22 -6.25 6.61
CA TYR A 46 2.44 -6.68 5.23
C TYR A 46 3.48 -5.82 4.50
N LYS A 47 4.19 -4.94 5.23
CA LYS A 47 5.15 -4.03 4.63
C LYS A 47 6.26 -4.79 3.90
N MET A 48 6.55 -4.35 2.69
CA MET A 48 7.59 -4.86 1.82
C MET A 48 8.69 -3.81 1.66
N CYS A 49 9.94 -4.25 1.66
CA CYS A 49 11.05 -3.39 1.25
C CYS A 49 11.09 -3.25 -0.28
N THR A 50 10.55 -4.21 -1.03
CA THR A 50 10.48 -4.16 -2.49
C THR A 50 9.24 -4.89 -2.97
N VAL A 51 8.44 -4.21 -3.80
CA VAL A 51 7.36 -4.82 -4.60
C VAL A 51 7.94 -5.12 -5.98
N SER A 52 8.12 -6.40 -6.31
CA SER A 52 8.78 -6.80 -7.55
C SER A 52 7.79 -7.04 -8.69
N LYS A 53 6.57 -7.47 -8.39
CA LYS A 53 5.53 -7.73 -9.40
C LYS A 53 4.16 -7.32 -8.91
N VAL A 54 3.39 -6.69 -9.80
CA VAL A 54 1.99 -6.31 -9.57
C VAL A 54 1.18 -6.74 -10.78
N ASN A 55 0.32 -7.74 -10.60
CA ASN A 55 -0.49 -8.33 -11.66
C ASN A 55 -1.97 -8.21 -11.33
N LEU A 56 -2.72 -7.48 -12.15
CA LEU A 56 -4.18 -7.44 -12.05
C LEU A 56 -4.77 -8.78 -12.48
N SER A 57 -5.38 -9.51 -11.54
CA SER A 57 -6.01 -10.81 -11.81
C SER A 57 -7.48 -10.67 -12.17
N PHE A 58 -8.17 -9.69 -11.60
CA PHE A 58 -9.59 -9.43 -11.85
C PHE A 58 -9.92 -7.96 -11.62
N SER A 59 -10.86 -7.40 -12.39
CA SER A 59 -11.51 -6.13 -12.09
C SER A 59 -12.89 -6.07 -12.75
N ASN A 60 -13.87 -5.54 -12.04
CA ASN A 60 -15.21 -5.24 -12.57
C ASN A 60 -15.60 -3.76 -12.43
N GLY A 61 -14.60 -2.88 -12.23
CA GLY A 61 -14.82 -1.44 -12.05
C GLY A 61 -15.08 -1.01 -10.60
N ASN A 62 -15.69 -1.86 -9.79
CA ASN A 62 -15.97 -1.61 -8.36
C ASN A 62 -15.04 -2.39 -7.42
N ILE A 63 -14.63 -3.58 -7.84
CA ILE A 63 -13.77 -4.50 -7.12
C ILE A 63 -12.59 -4.85 -8.03
N ALA A 64 -11.41 -5.01 -7.43
CA ALA A 64 -10.24 -5.56 -8.11
C ALA A 64 -9.53 -6.58 -7.23
N VAL A 65 -8.94 -7.59 -7.86
CA VAL A 65 -8.02 -8.55 -7.23
C VAL A 65 -6.69 -8.44 -7.92
N VAL A 66 -5.65 -8.18 -7.15
CA VAL A 66 -4.28 -8.00 -7.63
C VAL A 66 -3.39 -9.02 -6.95
N LYS A 67 -2.65 -9.80 -7.74
CA LYS A 67 -1.56 -10.62 -7.22
C LYS A 67 -0.29 -9.77 -7.17
N ILE A 68 0.37 -9.78 -6.03
CA ILE A 68 1.65 -9.10 -5.85
C ILE A 68 2.72 -10.06 -5.37
N ASP A 69 3.94 -9.82 -5.81
CA ASP A 69 5.13 -10.51 -5.34
C ASP A 69 6.15 -9.47 -4.86
N GLY A 70 6.93 -9.82 -3.83
CA GLY A 70 7.91 -8.90 -3.24
C GLY A 70 8.76 -9.54 -2.15
N MET A 71 9.43 -8.69 -1.38
CA MET A 71 10.22 -9.08 -0.21
C MET A 71 9.72 -8.33 1.02
N GLU A 72 9.54 -9.06 2.13
CA GLU A 72 9.14 -8.46 3.40
C GLU A 72 10.15 -7.42 3.89
N ASP A 73 9.67 -6.34 4.49
CA ASP A 73 10.52 -5.32 5.12
C ASP A 73 11.26 -5.87 6.35
N LYS A 74 10.69 -6.89 7.01
CA LYS A 74 11.29 -7.53 8.17
C LYS A 74 12.41 -8.48 7.74
N SER A 75 13.55 -8.43 8.45
CA SER A 75 14.61 -9.44 8.33
C SER A 75 14.05 -10.85 8.62
N PRO A 76 14.35 -11.88 7.79
CA PRO A 76 15.44 -11.95 6.80
C PRO A 76 15.03 -11.59 5.35
N HIS A 77 14.05 -10.69 5.15
CA HIS A 77 13.57 -10.24 3.83
C HIS A 77 13.07 -11.38 2.94
N LYS A 78 12.19 -12.21 3.50
CA LYS A 78 11.65 -13.37 2.79
C LYS A 78 10.85 -12.93 1.57
N LYS A 79 10.94 -13.71 0.49
CA LYS A 79 10.05 -13.55 -0.66
C LYS A 79 8.63 -13.90 -0.23
N VAL A 80 7.70 -13.02 -0.58
CA VAL A 80 6.29 -13.16 -0.26
C VAL A 80 5.43 -12.85 -1.46
N SER A 81 4.29 -13.51 -1.51
CA SER A 81 3.27 -13.32 -2.52
C SER A 81 1.92 -13.11 -1.83
N TYR A 82 1.14 -12.15 -2.30
CA TYR A 82 -0.19 -11.88 -1.78
C TYR A 82 -1.23 -11.77 -2.88
N ASN A 83 -2.45 -12.21 -2.59
CA ASN A 83 -3.64 -11.75 -3.31
C ASN A 83 -4.26 -10.60 -2.53
N VAL A 84 -4.44 -9.47 -3.20
CA VAL A 84 -4.92 -8.23 -2.61
C VAL A 84 -6.29 -7.92 -3.18
N PHE A 85 -7.27 -7.78 -2.30
CA PHE A 85 -8.62 -7.41 -2.64
C PHE A 85 -8.82 -5.91 -2.40
N LEU A 86 -9.23 -5.20 -3.45
CA LEU A 86 -9.48 -3.77 -3.45
C LEU A 86 -10.94 -3.47 -3.76
N GLU A 87 -11.44 -2.40 -3.15
CA GLU A 87 -12.74 -1.83 -3.47
C GLU A 87 -12.58 -0.36 -3.87
N LYS A 88 -13.33 0.05 -4.88
CA LYS A 88 -13.49 1.43 -5.28
C LYS A 88 -14.64 2.06 -4.49
N ASN A 89 -14.40 3.25 -3.95
CA ASN A 89 -15.45 4.03 -3.30
C ASN A 89 -16.24 4.89 -4.30
N ASN A 90 -17.31 5.54 -3.85
CA ASN A 90 -18.17 6.39 -4.68
C ASN A 90 -17.44 7.61 -5.29
N LYS A 91 -16.24 7.95 -4.81
CA LYS A 91 -15.40 9.03 -5.36
C LYS A 91 -14.39 8.54 -6.40
N GLY A 92 -14.42 7.24 -6.75
CA GLY A 92 -13.51 6.66 -7.72
C GLY A 92 -12.17 6.18 -7.14
N ASN A 93 -11.96 6.30 -5.84
CA ASN A 93 -10.69 5.93 -5.20
C ASN A 93 -10.70 4.46 -4.77
N TRP A 94 -9.63 3.76 -5.07
CA TRP A 94 -9.37 2.40 -4.62
C TRP A 94 -8.85 2.39 -3.19
N LYS A 95 -9.17 1.32 -2.46
CA LYS A 95 -8.63 1.05 -1.14
C LYS A 95 -8.42 -0.46 -0.98
N VAL A 96 -7.27 -0.84 -0.42
CA VAL A 96 -7.02 -2.22 0.01
C VAL A 96 -7.99 -2.56 1.14
N LYS A 97 -8.74 -3.65 0.97
CA LYS A 97 -9.71 -4.14 1.95
C LYS A 97 -9.24 -5.41 2.64
N LYS A 98 -8.62 -6.32 1.88
CA LYS A 98 -8.07 -7.58 2.43
C LYS A 98 -6.81 -7.96 1.69
N VAL A 99 -5.91 -8.61 2.43
CA VAL A 99 -4.65 -9.17 1.93
C VAL A 99 -4.63 -10.64 2.32
N TYR A 100 -4.38 -11.52 1.36
CA TYR A 100 -4.30 -12.95 1.56
C TYR A 100 -2.89 -13.43 1.21
N THR A 101 -2.20 -14.01 2.17
CA THR A 101 -0.88 -14.64 1.95
C THR A 101 -1.06 -15.84 1.02
N LEU A 102 -0.26 -15.86 -0.03
CA LEU A 102 -0.11 -17.05 -0.86
C LEU A 102 1.03 -17.86 -0.25
N GLU A 103 0.72 -19.04 0.25
CA GLU A 103 1.77 -19.98 0.64
C GLU A 103 2.60 -20.33 -0.61
N PRO A 104 3.94 -20.37 -0.50
CA PRO A 104 4.75 -20.87 -1.59
C PRO A 104 4.33 -22.31 -1.87
N ASN A 105 3.81 -22.57 -3.07
CA ASN A 105 3.53 -23.93 -3.52
C ASN A 105 4.81 -24.77 -3.40
N LEU A 106 4.84 -25.70 -2.46
CA LEU A 106 5.95 -26.64 -2.24
C LEU A 106 6.11 -27.69 -3.36
N ASN A 107 5.35 -27.56 -4.46
CA ASN A 107 5.20 -28.60 -5.49
C ASN A 107 5.55 -28.16 -6.92
N SER A 108 6.47 -27.21 -7.12
CA SER A 108 7.10 -27.02 -8.43
C SER A 108 8.56 -27.49 -8.38
N ASN A 109 8.74 -28.81 -8.44
CA ASN A 109 9.98 -29.46 -8.86
C ASN A 109 9.96 -29.65 -10.37
#